data_AF-A0A7V9C9F1-F1
#
_entry.id   AF-A0A7V9C9F1-F1
#
_cell.length_a   1.000
_cell.length_b   1.000
_cell.length_c   1.000
_cell.angle_alpha   90.00
_cell.angle_beta   90.00
_cell.angle_gamma   90.00
#
_symmetry.space_group_name_H-M   'P 1'
#
loop_
_entity.id
_entity.type
_entity.pdbx_description
1 polymer ?
#
loop_
_entity_poly.entity_id
_entity_poly.type
_entity_poly.pdbx_seq_one_letter_code
_entity_poly.pdbx_strand_id
1 'polypeptide(L)'
;MKIPFKFTRVVPRARWSVLCILIFGVVFAIASILNDVRAEAQQGTTHDTHVTTDDVNTRLQLAAAQDQPNAPPTSPSVISSPAAPSPSPAPSAQTKTLHEIVRETPVPIATRLIGFVGIALMLAVIYLASNDRSRIPWRTVAWGFALQIIFALFILRTRIGFIIFNTIGQGIAKLLAFSDEGAKFVFGRLADPAYIETVSRTMPDSIAFANRFGLIFAFKILPTIIFVASLFAILYYLGIMQRIVYVMALIMQRTMKTSGAESLSNAANVFMGQTEAPLVIAPFIKTMTMSELLTIMIGGMATVSGGVLAAYIGLGIDPVFLLTGSVMAAPASLLIGKMLYPEKETSDTAGTVRLSTEKLDANIIDAASRGAGEGMQLAINVAAMLIAFIALIALVNAILSWFGGIVGLNQYMGRDFDLGLIFGYVFAPLAYVMGVPWADTVKVGDLFGTKLVLNEFVAYLKMSPLGGNVQGQLQPRSILIATYALCGFANFSSIGIQIGGIGGLAPNRRSDLARLGLRALLGGFVATCLTATIAGILS
;
A
#
# COMPACT_ATOMS: atom_id res chain seq x y z
N MET A 1 -51.10 -6.77 -32.28
CA MET A 1 -51.06 -5.86 -31.12
C MET A 1 -49.66 -5.24 -31.04
N LYS A 2 -49.49 -4.00 -31.49
CA LYS A 2 -48.19 -3.29 -31.55
C LYS A 2 -47.94 -2.59 -30.22
N ILE A 3 -46.85 -2.92 -29.52
CA ILE A 3 -46.39 -2.20 -28.32
C ILE A 3 -45.13 -1.41 -28.73
N PRO A 4 -45.11 -0.07 -28.60
CA PRO A 4 -43.96 0.72 -29.03
C PRO A 4 -42.89 0.77 -27.93
N PHE A 5 -41.68 0.32 -28.25
CA PHE A 5 -40.48 0.58 -27.44
C PHE A 5 -40.01 2.02 -27.69
N LYS A 6 -40.22 2.91 -26.71
CA LYS A 6 -39.54 4.20 -26.65
C LYS A 6 -38.14 4.01 -26.05
N PHE A 7 -37.11 4.20 -26.88
CA PHE A 7 -35.74 4.41 -26.40
C PHE A 7 -35.62 5.81 -25.80
N THR A 8 -35.80 5.95 -24.49
CA THR A 8 -35.31 7.13 -23.76
C THR A 8 -33.81 6.98 -23.53
N ARG A 9 -33.01 7.61 -24.39
CA ARG A 9 -31.57 7.85 -24.15
C ARG A 9 -31.43 8.82 -22.97
N VAL A 10 -31.15 8.30 -21.79
CA VAL A 10 -30.45 9.03 -20.73
C VAL A 10 -29.29 8.15 -20.26
N VAL A 11 -28.19 8.18 -21.02
CA VAL A 11 -26.92 7.62 -20.57
C VAL A 11 -26.16 8.76 -19.90
N PRO A 12 -25.84 8.69 -18.59
CA PRO A 12 -25.09 9.76 -17.95
C PRO A 12 -23.65 9.79 -18.48
N ARG A 13 -23.23 10.96 -18.98
CA ARG A 13 -21.89 11.26 -19.55
C ARG A 13 -20.68 10.93 -18.63
N ALA A 14 -20.90 10.55 -17.37
CA ALA A 14 -19.85 10.36 -16.36
C ALA A 14 -19.13 8.99 -16.39
N ARG A 15 -19.61 8.00 -17.14
CA ARG A 15 -18.94 6.67 -17.20
C ARG A 15 -17.66 6.68 -18.06
N TRP A 16 -17.49 7.69 -18.91
CA TRP A 16 -16.35 7.76 -19.84
C TRP A 16 -15.10 8.35 -19.22
N SER A 17 -15.18 9.17 -18.17
CA SER A 17 -14.04 9.97 -17.71
C SER A 17 -12.88 9.13 -17.15
N VAL A 18 -13.14 8.08 -16.37
CA VAL A 18 -12.08 7.26 -15.74
C VAL A 18 -11.44 6.30 -16.75
N LEU A 19 -12.26 5.67 -17.59
CA LEU A 19 -11.77 4.81 -18.68
C LEU A 19 -11.02 5.65 -19.72
N CYS A 20 -11.47 6.87 -20.03
CA CYS A 20 -10.73 7.79 -20.88
C CYS A 20 -9.43 8.24 -20.21
N ILE A 21 -9.37 8.51 -18.91
CA ILE A 21 -8.10 8.85 -18.23
C ILE A 21 -7.11 7.68 -18.29
N LEU A 22 -7.57 6.44 -18.11
CA LEU A 22 -6.70 5.26 -18.22
C LEU A 22 -6.27 5.00 -19.67
N ILE A 23 -7.17 5.13 -20.64
CA ILE A 23 -6.85 4.96 -22.07
C ILE A 23 -5.94 6.10 -22.55
N PHE A 24 -6.23 7.36 -22.20
CA PHE A 24 -5.35 8.49 -22.48
C PHE A 24 -4.03 8.35 -21.75
N GLY A 25 -3.99 7.82 -20.53
CA GLY A 25 -2.76 7.54 -19.79
C GLY A 25 -1.92 6.47 -20.48
N VAL A 26 -2.53 5.38 -20.96
CA VAL A 26 -1.84 4.33 -21.73
C VAL A 26 -1.38 4.84 -23.09
N VAL A 27 -2.22 5.58 -23.82
CA VAL A 27 -1.86 6.19 -25.10
C VAL A 27 -0.79 7.26 -24.93
N PHE A 28 -0.84 8.05 -23.86
CA PHE A 28 0.18 9.04 -23.52
C PHE A 28 1.48 8.38 -23.05
N ALA A 29 1.42 7.28 -22.30
CA ALA A 29 2.61 6.51 -21.94
C ALA A 29 3.26 5.91 -23.19
N ILE A 30 2.47 5.29 -24.08
CA ILE A 30 2.95 4.81 -25.38
C ILE A 30 3.51 5.96 -26.22
N ALA A 31 2.82 7.11 -26.27
CA ALA A 31 3.29 8.28 -27.01
C ALA A 31 4.53 8.95 -26.39
N SER A 32 4.67 8.93 -25.07
CA SER A 32 5.84 9.43 -24.34
C SER A 32 7.03 8.51 -24.60
N ILE A 33 6.82 7.19 -24.51
CA ILE A 33 7.82 6.19 -24.92
C ILE A 33 8.24 6.43 -26.38
N LEU A 34 7.28 6.63 -27.29
CA LEU A 34 7.56 6.92 -28.70
C LEU A 34 8.21 8.29 -28.94
N ASN A 35 8.00 9.27 -28.05
CA ASN A 35 8.59 10.60 -28.17
C ASN A 35 10.03 10.63 -27.61
N ASP A 36 10.29 9.94 -26.50
CA ASP A 36 11.66 9.71 -26.01
C ASP A 36 12.47 8.95 -27.07
N VAL A 37 11.87 7.94 -27.71
CA VAL A 37 12.42 7.24 -28.89
C VAL A 37 12.75 8.20 -30.05
N ARG A 38 11.91 9.21 -30.31
CA ARG A 38 12.17 10.19 -31.39
C ARG A 38 13.23 11.21 -31.01
N ALA A 39 13.29 11.64 -29.75
CA ALA A 39 14.27 12.62 -29.27
C ALA A 39 15.69 12.03 -29.27
N GLU A 40 15.85 10.76 -28.88
CA GLU A 40 17.14 10.06 -28.90
C GLU A 40 17.58 9.71 -30.34
N ALA A 41 16.66 9.34 -31.23
CA ALA A 41 16.97 9.14 -32.66
C ALA A 41 17.45 10.43 -33.35
N GLN A 42 17.02 11.61 -32.89
CA GLN A 42 17.50 12.90 -33.37
C GLN A 42 18.85 13.32 -32.76
N GLN A 43 19.20 12.85 -31.57
CA GLN A 43 20.53 13.08 -30.97
C GLN A 43 21.60 12.12 -31.53
N GLY A 44 21.21 10.91 -31.95
CA GLY A 44 22.10 9.92 -32.58
C GLY A 44 22.57 10.25 -34.00
N THR A 45 22.16 11.38 -34.59
CA THR A 45 22.58 11.82 -35.94
C THR A 45 23.59 12.98 -35.94
N THR A 46 24.06 13.43 -34.77
CA THR A 46 24.99 14.58 -34.66
C THR A 46 26.32 14.32 -33.94
N HIS A 47 26.66 13.08 -33.59
CA HIS A 47 27.97 12.75 -33.01
C HIS A 47 28.62 11.53 -33.67
N ASP A 48 29.01 11.67 -34.93
CA ASP A 48 30.09 10.89 -35.52
C ASP A 48 31.29 11.81 -35.75
N THR A 49 32.28 11.74 -34.85
CA THR A 49 33.74 11.74 -35.11
C THR A 49 34.53 12.05 -33.83
N HIS A 50 35.59 11.26 -33.62
CA HIS A 50 36.67 11.35 -32.63
C HIS A 50 36.42 10.79 -31.21
N VAL A 51 36.70 9.50 -31.05
CA VAL A 51 37.22 8.94 -29.79
C VAL A 51 38.59 8.34 -30.09
N THR A 52 39.61 8.91 -29.46
CA THR A 52 41.02 8.52 -29.53
C THR A 52 41.31 7.30 -28.66
N THR A 53 42.20 6.47 -29.18
CA THR A 53 42.53 5.09 -28.81
C THR A 53 43.44 4.97 -27.58
N ASP A 54 43.15 5.61 -26.45
CA ASP A 54 44.10 5.64 -25.30
C ASP A 54 43.61 5.06 -23.96
N ASP A 55 42.36 4.58 -23.83
CA ASP A 55 41.85 4.13 -22.52
C ASP A 55 41.68 2.60 -22.36
N VAL A 56 42.24 1.81 -23.30
CA VAL A 56 42.17 0.34 -23.29
C VAL A 56 43.43 -0.32 -22.71
N ASN A 57 44.57 0.39 -22.64
CA ASN A 57 45.84 -0.19 -22.17
C ASN A 57 46.07 -0.12 -20.66
N THR A 58 45.28 0.64 -19.90
CA THR A 58 45.50 0.83 -18.45
C THR A 58 44.84 -0.28 -17.60
N ARG A 59 43.95 -1.11 -18.17
CA ARG A 59 43.25 -2.18 -17.44
C ARG A 59 43.83 -3.59 -17.63
N LEU A 60 44.87 -3.75 -18.44
CA LEU A 60 45.53 -5.04 -18.68
C LEU A 60 46.82 -5.25 -17.85
N GLN A 61 47.29 -4.26 -17.09
CA GLN A 61 48.52 -4.37 -16.29
C GLN A 61 48.30 -4.71 -14.80
N LEU A 62 47.05 -4.85 -14.33
CA LEU A 62 46.72 -5.22 -12.94
C LEU A 62 46.41 -6.71 -12.74
N ALA A 63 46.51 -7.53 -13.79
CA ALA A 63 46.18 -8.96 -13.75
C ALA A 63 47.39 -9.91 -13.89
N ALA A 64 48.63 -9.41 -13.86
CA ALA A 64 49.84 -10.21 -14.16
C ALA A 64 50.89 -10.21 -13.04
N ALA A 65 50.47 -10.38 -11.79
CA ALA A 65 51.41 -10.52 -10.65
C ALA A 65 50.97 -11.61 -9.67
N GLN A 66 50.78 -12.84 -10.15
CA GLN A 66 50.76 -14.05 -9.32
C GLN A 66 51.32 -15.22 -10.13
N ASP A 67 52.63 -15.47 -10.01
CA ASP A 67 53.22 -16.81 -10.15
C ASP A 67 54.73 -16.77 -9.87
N GLN A 68 55.20 -17.54 -8.89
CA GLN A 68 56.42 -18.39 -8.93
C GLN A 68 56.68 -19.14 -7.58
N PRO A 69 57.43 -20.27 -7.57
CA PRO A 69 57.16 -21.44 -6.70
C PRO A 69 58.27 -21.89 -5.70
N ASN A 70 57.84 -22.61 -4.66
CA ASN A 70 58.43 -23.71 -3.82
C ASN A 70 59.93 -23.80 -3.39
N ALA A 71 60.18 -24.02 -2.07
CA ALA A 71 60.75 -25.24 -1.40
C ALA A 71 61.37 -24.95 0.03
N PRO A 72 61.76 -25.93 0.90
CA PRO A 72 60.92 -26.85 1.71
C PRO A 72 61.37 -26.90 3.24
N PRO A 73 61.23 -27.97 4.08
CA PRO A 73 60.57 -27.87 5.40
C PRO A 73 61.45 -28.18 6.65
N THR A 74 61.06 -27.67 7.84
CA THR A 74 61.51 -28.19 9.15
C THR A 74 60.47 -28.00 10.26
N SER A 75 60.20 -29.07 11.02
CA SER A 75 59.44 -29.15 12.30
C SER A 75 60.42 -29.47 13.47
N PRO A 76 60.06 -29.52 14.78
CA PRO A 76 58.79 -29.25 15.48
C PRO A 76 58.87 -28.39 16.79
N SER A 77 57.70 -27.91 17.24
CA SER A 77 57.20 -27.69 18.64
C SER A 77 58.03 -26.95 19.73
N VAL A 78 57.50 -25.83 20.27
CA VAL A 78 57.50 -25.49 21.72
C VAL A 78 56.27 -24.61 22.09
N ILE A 79 55.66 -24.92 23.23
CA ILE A 79 54.51 -24.29 23.90
C ILE A 79 54.91 -22.94 24.55
N SER A 80 54.09 -21.87 24.43
CA SER A 80 54.04 -20.82 25.46
C SER A 80 52.69 -20.05 25.52
N SER A 81 52.11 -20.03 26.73
CA SER A 81 51.28 -19.01 27.41
C SER A 81 49.98 -18.45 26.79
N PRO A 82 48.88 -18.33 27.55
CA PRO A 82 47.63 -17.73 27.07
C PRO A 82 47.75 -16.20 27.01
N ALA A 83 47.48 -15.63 25.83
CA ALA A 83 47.33 -14.18 25.66
C ALA A 83 46.04 -13.69 26.33
N ALA A 84 46.11 -12.52 26.95
CA ALA A 84 45.00 -11.82 27.61
C ALA A 84 43.77 -11.65 26.70
N PRO A 85 42.55 -11.61 27.25
CA PRO A 85 41.33 -11.42 26.46
C PRO A 85 41.41 -10.07 25.73
N SER A 86 41.31 -10.15 24.41
CA SER A 86 41.13 -9.00 23.52
C SER A 86 39.96 -8.13 24.01
N PRO A 87 40.07 -6.78 23.96
CA PRO A 87 38.99 -5.90 24.38
C PRO A 87 37.74 -6.21 23.56
N SER A 88 36.59 -6.26 24.23
CA SER A 88 35.28 -6.49 23.60
C SER A 88 35.09 -5.57 22.38
N PRO A 89 34.52 -6.07 21.28
CA PRO A 89 34.24 -5.23 20.13
C PRO A 89 33.34 -4.07 20.58
N ALA A 90 33.69 -2.86 20.17
CA ALA A 90 32.89 -1.67 20.41
C ALA A 90 31.43 -1.93 19.99
N PRO A 91 30.43 -1.36 20.71
CA PRO A 91 29.03 -1.54 20.37
C PRO A 91 28.81 -1.13 18.91
N SER A 92 28.27 -2.06 18.12
CA SER A 92 27.90 -1.85 16.72
C SER A 92 27.16 -0.53 16.56
N ALA A 93 27.63 0.33 15.66
CA ALA A 93 26.92 1.56 15.29
C ALA A 93 25.44 1.23 15.06
N GLN A 94 24.54 1.82 15.86
CA GLN A 94 23.10 1.60 15.71
C GLN A 94 22.68 2.09 14.33
N THR A 95 22.25 1.16 13.46
CA THR A 95 21.68 1.48 12.15
C THR A 95 20.45 2.36 12.37
N LYS A 96 20.48 3.59 11.86
CA LYS A 96 19.35 4.53 11.94
C LYS A 96 18.11 3.90 11.31
N THR A 97 16.96 4.08 11.95
CA THR A 97 15.67 3.64 11.42
C THR A 97 15.32 4.42 10.14
N LEU A 98 14.50 3.84 9.26
CA LEU A 98 14.03 4.54 8.05
C LEU A 98 13.37 5.88 8.40
N HIS A 99 12.62 5.93 9.49
CA HIS A 99 12.00 7.15 9.98
C HIS A 99 13.03 8.22 10.37
N GLU A 100 14.12 7.85 11.05
CA GLU A 100 15.20 8.78 11.40
C GLU A 100 15.91 9.28 10.15
N ILE A 101 16.21 8.39 9.20
CA ILE A 101 16.83 8.76 7.92
C ILE A 101 15.96 9.78 7.17
N VAL A 102 14.66 9.50 7.06
CA VAL A 102 13.70 10.39 6.39
C VAL A 102 13.63 11.75 7.08
N ARG A 103 13.62 11.78 8.42
CA ARG A 103 13.51 13.01 9.20
C ARG A 103 14.78 13.88 9.12
N GLU A 104 15.94 13.26 9.04
CA GLU A 104 17.23 13.94 8.99
C GLU A 104 17.62 14.38 7.57
N THR A 105 17.06 13.74 6.53
CA THR A 105 17.38 14.06 5.14
C THR A 105 16.70 15.39 4.74
N PRO A 106 17.46 16.46 4.45
CA PRO A 106 16.87 17.74 4.08
C PRO A 106 16.17 17.63 2.73
N VAL A 107 14.89 18.00 2.70
CA VAL A 107 14.09 18.01 1.47
C VAL A 107 14.14 19.41 0.85
N PRO A 108 14.54 19.55 -0.43
CA PRO A 108 14.52 20.83 -1.12
C PRO A 108 13.14 21.48 -1.11
N ILE A 109 13.08 22.80 -0.97
CA ILE A 109 11.82 23.57 -0.98
C ILE A 109 11.05 23.31 -2.29
N ALA A 110 11.76 23.22 -3.43
CA ALA A 110 11.17 22.91 -4.72
C ALA A 110 10.37 21.59 -4.70
N THR A 111 10.90 20.53 -4.08
CA THR A 111 10.22 19.23 -3.96
C THR A 111 8.97 19.31 -3.09
N ARG A 112 8.99 20.14 -2.04
CA ARG A 112 7.79 20.39 -1.21
C ARG A 112 6.73 21.15 -2.00
N LEU A 113 7.13 22.15 -2.80
CA LEU A 113 6.24 22.88 -3.69
C LEU A 113 5.57 21.97 -4.73
N ILE A 114 6.32 21.02 -5.30
CA ILE A 114 5.77 19.98 -6.18
C ILE A 114 4.67 19.19 -5.45
N GLY A 115 4.90 18.79 -4.20
CA GLY A 115 3.88 18.13 -3.37
C GLY A 115 2.60 18.95 -3.22
N PHE A 116 2.69 20.26 -3.00
CA PHE A 116 1.50 21.15 -2.95
C PHE A 116 0.77 21.19 -4.29
N VAL A 117 1.50 21.21 -5.41
CA VAL A 117 0.90 21.09 -6.75
C VAL A 117 0.21 19.73 -6.90
N GLY A 118 0.82 18.64 -6.43
CA GLY A 118 0.21 17.31 -6.41
C GLY A 118 -1.10 17.26 -5.63
N ILE A 119 -1.14 17.88 -4.45
CA ILE A 119 -2.39 18.04 -3.67
C ILE A 119 -3.43 18.79 -4.49
N ALA A 120 -3.08 19.94 -5.06
CA ALA A 120 -4.01 20.73 -5.87
C ALA A 120 -4.55 19.94 -7.08
N LEU A 121 -3.69 19.19 -7.77
CA LEU A 121 -4.08 18.34 -8.90
C LEU A 121 -5.02 17.21 -8.49
N MET A 122 -4.72 16.50 -7.40
CA MET A 122 -5.59 15.45 -6.87
C MET A 122 -6.96 15.99 -6.47
N LEU A 123 -7.00 17.14 -5.77
CA LEU A 123 -8.27 17.79 -5.44
C LEU A 123 -9.00 18.29 -6.69
N ALA A 124 -8.29 18.78 -7.70
CA ALA A 124 -8.88 19.18 -8.97
C ALA A 124 -9.53 17.99 -9.68
N VAL A 125 -8.89 16.82 -9.70
CA VAL A 125 -9.48 15.59 -10.25
C VAL A 125 -10.79 15.23 -9.51
N ILE A 126 -10.79 15.29 -8.18
CA ILE A 126 -11.99 15.01 -7.38
C ILE A 126 -13.08 16.07 -7.59
N TYR A 127 -12.71 17.35 -7.65
CA TYR A 127 -13.64 18.45 -7.93
C TYR A 127 -14.28 18.32 -9.31
N LEU A 128 -13.49 17.95 -10.33
CA LEU A 128 -13.98 17.73 -11.68
C LEU A 128 -14.91 16.51 -11.75
N ALA A 129 -14.61 15.45 -11.00
CA ALA A 129 -15.42 14.24 -10.91
C ALA A 129 -16.65 14.37 -9.99
N SER A 130 -16.76 15.47 -9.23
CA SER A 130 -17.87 15.75 -8.32
C SER A 130 -19.22 15.82 -9.03
N ASN A 131 -20.27 15.30 -8.40
CA ASN A 131 -21.63 15.37 -8.93
C ASN A 131 -22.30 16.74 -8.71
N ASP A 132 -21.82 17.56 -7.77
CA ASP A 132 -22.40 18.87 -7.44
C ASP A 132 -21.38 19.79 -6.77
N ARG A 133 -20.60 20.48 -7.60
CA ARG A 133 -19.51 21.36 -7.14
C ARG A 133 -19.96 22.53 -6.26
N SER A 134 -21.23 22.92 -6.36
CA SER A 134 -21.79 24.05 -5.60
C SER A 134 -22.04 23.71 -4.13
N ARG A 135 -22.21 22.42 -3.82
CA ARG A 135 -22.57 21.92 -2.49
C ARG A 135 -21.40 21.33 -1.71
N ILE A 136 -20.17 21.43 -2.23
CA ILE A 136 -18.99 20.90 -1.55
C ILE A 136 -18.87 21.53 -0.15
N PRO A 137 -18.90 20.72 0.93
CA PRO A 137 -18.85 21.24 2.28
C PRO A 137 -17.40 21.62 2.62
N TRP A 138 -17.01 22.86 2.30
CA TRP A 138 -15.65 23.36 2.51
C TRP A 138 -15.16 23.25 3.94
N ARG A 139 -16.05 23.26 4.94
CA ARG A 139 -15.70 22.94 6.33
C ARG A 139 -15.16 21.52 6.48
N THR A 140 -15.84 20.53 5.91
CA THR A 140 -15.39 19.12 5.91
C THR A 140 -14.06 19.00 5.19
N VAL A 141 -13.90 19.67 4.05
CA VAL A 141 -12.64 19.67 3.29
C VAL A 141 -11.49 20.26 4.12
N ALA A 142 -11.70 21.44 4.71
CA ALA A 142 -10.69 22.11 5.53
C ALA A 142 -10.29 21.26 6.75
N TRP A 143 -11.26 20.69 7.48
CA TRP A 143 -10.97 19.82 8.62
C TRP A 143 -10.36 18.49 8.23
N GLY A 144 -10.75 17.91 7.08
CA GLY A 144 -10.13 16.69 6.57
C GLY A 144 -8.64 16.90 6.28
N PHE A 145 -8.25 18.05 5.73
CA PHE A 145 -6.84 18.45 5.62
C PHE A 145 -6.20 18.69 6.97
N ALA A 146 -6.84 19.49 7.83
CA ALA A 146 -6.28 19.87 9.13
C ALA A 146 -6.00 18.64 10.00
N LEU A 147 -6.92 17.68 10.07
CA LEU A 147 -6.73 16.45 10.84
C LEU A 147 -5.56 15.62 10.29
N GLN A 148 -5.45 15.45 8.97
CA GLN A 148 -4.30 14.76 8.37
C GLN A 148 -2.97 15.44 8.72
N ILE A 149 -2.91 16.77 8.57
CA ILE A 149 -1.70 17.55 8.87
C ILE A 149 -1.38 17.50 10.36
N ILE A 150 -2.37 17.62 11.25
CA ILE A 150 -2.18 17.55 12.71
C ILE A 150 -1.60 16.18 13.08
N PHE A 151 -2.17 15.08 12.58
CA PHE A 151 -1.65 13.74 12.84
C PHE A 151 -0.26 13.54 12.25
N ALA A 152 -0.02 13.97 11.01
CA ALA A 152 1.28 13.86 10.37
C ALA A 152 2.35 14.66 11.10
N LEU A 153 2.07 15.90 11.50
CA LEU A 153 2.99 16.72 12.29
C LEU A 153 3.26 16.11 13.67
N PHE A 154 2.21 15.63 14.34
CA PHE A 154 2.37 14.97 15.63
C PHE A 154 3.33 13.79 15.52
N ILE A 155 3.16 12.93 14.50
CA ILE A 155 3.89 11.66 14.44
C ILE A 155 5.25 11.79 13.74
N LEU A 156 5.33 12.55 12.64
CA LEU A 156 6.56 12.69 11.84
C LEU A 156 7.52 13.76 12.36
N ARG A 157 7.01 14.81 13.03
CA ARG A 157 7.85 15.94 13.48
C ARG A 157 8.13 15.94 14.97
N THR A 158 7.21 15.48 15.82
CA THR A 158 7.43 15.48 17.27
C THR A 158 8.12 14.21 17.76
N ARG A 159 9.04 14.37 18.72
CA ARG A 159 9.71 13.23 19.37
C ARG A 159 8.72 12.34 20.12
N ILE A 160 7.71 12.95 20.74
CA ILE A 160 6.68 12.24 21.52
C ILE A 160 5.84 11.34 20.59
N GLY A 161 5.35 11.88 19.48
CA GLY A 161 4.57 11.12 18.51
C GLY A 161 5.37 9.96 17.92
N PHE A 162 6.64 10.20 17.55
CA PHE A 162 7.52 9.13 17.10
C PHE A 162 7.70 8.03 18.16
N ILE A 163 8.00 8.39 19.41
CA ILE A 163 8.17 7.40 20.49
C ILE A 163 6.89 6.58 20.66
N ILE A 164 5.72 7.21 20.74
CA ILE A 164 4.44 6.51 20.92
C ILE A 164 4.21 5.51 19.78
N PHE A 165 4.30 5.95 18.53
CA PHE A 165 4.01 5.07 17.39
C PHE A 165 5.10 4.02 17.15
N ASN A 166 6.36 4.32 17.43
CA ASN A 166 7.43 3.34 17.41
C ASN A 166 7.22 2.27 18.50
N THR A 167 6.82 2.67 19.71
CA THR A 167 6.47 1.71 20.78
C THR A 167 5.26 0.86 20.39
N ILE A 168 4.23 1.44 19.78
CA ILE A 168 3.08 0.67 19.25
C ILE A 168 3.56 -0.29 18.16
N GLY A 169 4.37 0.17 17.21
CA GLY A 169 4.91 -0.65 16.11
C GLY A 169 5.76 -1.83 16.62
N GLN A 170 6.63 -1.59 17.60
CA GLN A 170 7.40 -2.64 18.28
C GLN A 170 6.50 -3.58 19.08
N GLY A 171 5.45 -3.05 19.72
CA GLY A 171 4.44 -3.84 20.40
C GLY A 171 3.71 -4.79 19.44
N ILE A 172 3.32 -4.29 18.27
CA ILE A 172 2.74 -5.11 17.20
C ILE A 172 3.76 -6.16 16.74
N ALA A 173 5.01 -5.78 16.44
CA ALA A 173 6.02 -6.74 16.01
C ALA A 173 6.23 -7.88 17.03
N LYS A 174 6.27 -7.57 18.33
CA LYS A 174 6.31 -8.57 19.41
C LYS A 174 5.04 -9.41 19.46
N LEU A 175 3.89 -8.78 19.28
CA LEU A 175 2.61 -9.47 19.21
C LEU A 175 2.57 -10.47 18.04
N LEU A 176 3.09 -10.09 16.86
CA LEU A 176 3.19 -10.99 15.71
C LEU A 176 4.11 -12.18 15.99
N ALA A 177 5.15 -12.01 16.81
CA ALA A 177 6.04 -13.09 17.19
C ALA A 177 5.32 -14.19 18.03
N PHE A 178 4.24 -13.88 18.75
CA PHE A 178 3.44 -14.93 19.40
C PHE A 178 2.71 -15.83 18.39
N SER A 179 2.39 -15.32 17.20
CA SER A 179 1.81 -16.15 16.14
C SER A 179 2.77 -17.21 15.63
N ASP A 180 4.09 -16.98 15.77
CA ASP A 180 5.11 -17.98 15.40
C ASP A 180 4.95 -19.25 16.26
N GLU A 181 4.55 -19.16 17.52
CA GLU A 181 4.35 -20.35 18.38
C GLU A 181 3.17 -21.20 17.91
N GLY A 182 2.05 -20.57 17.55
CA GLY A 182 0.91 -21.26 16.96
C GLY A 182 1.26 -21.88 15.60
N ALA A 183 2.01 -21.16 14.78
CA ALA A 183 2.46 -21.65 13.48
C ALA A 183 3.44 -22.82 13.61
N LYS A 184 4.41 -22.76 14.53
CA LYS A 184 5.35 -23.86 14.83
C LYS A 184 4.62 -25.10 15.32
N PHE A 185 3.58 -24.94 16.15
CA PHE A 185 2.78 -26.08 16.59
C PHE A 185 2.07 -26.77 15.42
N VAL A 186 1.45 -26.00 14.52
CA VAL A 186 0.66 -26.55 13.39
C VAL A 186 1.54 -27.07 12.25
N PHE A 187 2.61 -26.37 11.90
CA PHE A 187 3.44 -26.65 10.72
C PHE A 187 4.85 -27.18 11.05
N GLY A 188 5.18 -27.34 12.33
CA GLY A 188 6.47 -27.83 12.78
C GLY A 188 7.63 -26.94 12.32
N ARG A 189 8.69 -27.57 11.80
CA ARG A 189 9.91 -26.89 11.36
C ARG A 189 9.68 -25.92 10.19
N LEU A 190 8.62 -26.10 9.39
CA LEU A 190 8.33 -25.23 8.24
C LEU A 190 7.97 -23.80 8.66
N ALA A 191 7.47 -23.61 9.88
CA ALA A 191 7.17 -22.30 10.46
C ALA A 191 8.28 -21.81 11.41
N ASP A 192 9.35 -22.58 11.63
CA ASP A 192 10.44 -22.18 12.51
C ASP A 192 11.33 -21.13 11.82
N PRO A 193 11.44 -19.89 12.36
CA PRO A 193 12.28 -18.86 11.77
C PRO A 193 13.75 -19.28 11.63
N ALA A 194 14.29 -20.06 12.57
CA ALA A 194 15.67 -20.52 12.53
C ALA A 194 15.88 -21.55 11.41
N TYR A 195 14.89 -22.42 11.20
CA TYR A 195 14.91 -23.36 10.08
C TYR A 195 14.82 -22.63 8.73
N ILE A 196 13.90 -21.68 8.59
CA ILE A 196 13.77 -20.87 7.38
C ILE A 196 15.08 -20.14 7.08
N GLU A 197 15.73 -19.55 8.10
CA GLU A 197 17.01 -18.87 7.92
C GLU A 197 18.15 -19.81 7.52
N THR A 198 18.27 -20.98 8.16
CA THR A 198 19.31 -21.96 7.82
C THR A 198 19.14 -22.51 6.41
N VAL A 199 17.91 -22.83 6.01
CA VAL A 199 17.57 -23.22 4.62
C VAL A 199 17.95 -22.10 3.64
N SER A 200 17.70 -20.84 4.02
CA SER A 200 18.03 -19.68 3.18
C SER A 200 19.54 -19.50 2.96
N ARG A 201 20.37 -19.83 3.94
CA ARG A 201 21.84 -19.66 3.86
C ARG A 201 22.56 -20.81 3.15
N THR A 202 21.91 -21.96 3.01
CA THR A 202 22.53 -23.19 2.48
C THR A 202 22.15 -23.50 1.03
N MET A 203 21.24 -22.73 0.42
CA MET A 203 20.81 -22.92 -0.98
C MET A 203 21.50 -21.92 -1.93
N PRO A 204 21.74 -22.28 -3.21
CA PRO A 204 22.20 -21.35 -4.24
C PRO A 204 21.24 -20.17 -4.43
N ASP A 205 21.76 -18.95 -4.61
CA ASP A 205 20.99 -17.70 -4.67
C ASP A 205 19.80 -17.72 -5.66
N SER A 206 19.93 -18.44 -6.77
CA SER A 206 18.89 -18.57 -7.80
C SER A 206 17.65 -19.37 -7.38
N ILE A 207 17.77 -20.22 -6.35
CA ILE A 207 16.69 -21.08 -5.81
C ILE A 207 16.29 -20.62 -4.39
N ALA A 208 17.23 -20.03 -3.66
CA ALA A 208 17.03 -19.55 -2.30
C ALA A 208 15.91 -18.51 -2.19
N PHE A 209 15.79 -17.60 -3.17
CA PHE A 209 14.79 -16.53 -3.13
C PHE A 209 13.34 -17.04 -3.24
N ALA A 210 13.04 -17.92 -4.20
CA ALA A 210 11.69 -18.44 -4.42
C ALA A 210 11.21 -19.32 -3.24
N ASN A 211 12.11 -20.17 -2.70
CA ASN A 211 11.77 -21.04 -1.58
C ASN A 211 11.70 -20.29 -0.25
N ARG A 212 12.61 -19.33 0.01
CA ARG A 212 12.59 -18.52 1.24
C ARG A 212 11.28 -17.73 1.34
N PHE A 213 10.90 -17.06 0.26
CA PHE A 213 9.67 -16.28 0.25
C PHE A 213 8.44 -17.17 0.42
N GLY A 214 8.33 -18.26 -0.34
CA GLY A 214 7.19 -19.17 -0.23
C GLY A 214 7.00 -19.73 1.18
N LEU A 215 8.09 -20.11 1.84
CA LEU A 215 8.07 -20.60 3.23
C LEU A 215 7.65 -19.52 4.23
N ILE A 216 8.25 -18.33 4.16
CA ILE A 216 7.89 -17.20 5.03
C ILE A 216 6.43 -16.81 4.81
N PHE A 217 6.00 -16.73 3.56
CA PHE A 217 4.65 -16.33 3.23
C PHE A 217 3.62 -17.34 3.76
N ALA A 218 3.74 -18.61 3.37
CA ALA A 218 2.75 -19.62 3.69
C ALA A 218 2.72 -19.98 5.19
N PHE A 219 3.89 -20.08 5.83
CA PHE A 219 4.00 -20.64 7.18
C PHE A 219 4.26 -19.60 8.28
N LYS A 220 4.55 -18.35 7.93
CA LYS A 220 4.70 -17.26 8.91
C LYS A 220 3.65 -16.17 8.70
N ILE A 221 3.50 -15.64 7.48
CA ILE A 221 2.60 -14.51 7.21
C ILE A 221 1.12 -14.90 7.29
N LEU A 222 0.71 -16.01 6.67
CA LEU A 222 -0.70 -16.44 6.70
C LEU A 222 -1.20 -16.78 8.11
N PRO A 223 -0.47 -17.52 8.97
CA PRO A 223 -0.88 -17.77 10.35
C PRO A 223 -1.01 -16.48 11.18
N THR A 224 -0.17 -15.48 10.92
CA THR A 224 -0.29 -14.18 11.58
C THR A 224 -1.65 -13.53 11.32
N ILE A 225 -2.21 -13.64 10.10
CA ILE A 225 -3.54 -13.12 9.77
C ILE A 225 -4.61 -13.76 10.68
N ILE A 226 -4.55 -15.07 10.87
CA ILE A 226 -5.48 -15.84 11.70
C ILE A 226 -5.41 -15.37 13.16
N PHE A 227 -4.20 -15.28 13.70
CA PHE A 227 -3.96 -14.86 15.07
C PHE A 227 -4.47 -13.43 15.32
N VAL A 228 -4.15 -12.51 14.42
CA VAL A 228 -4.55 -11.10 14.55
C VAL A 228 -6.07 -10.95 14.42
N ALA A 229 -6.72 -11.66 13.49
CA ALA A 229 -8.17 -11.64 13.39
C ALA A 229 -8.85 -12.14 14.68
N SER A 230 -8.34 -13.23 15.26
CA SER A 230 -8.79 -13.75 16.57
C SER A 230 -8.63 -12.71 17.69
N LEU A 231 -7.47 -12.04 17.75
CA LEU A 231 -7.22 -11.00 18.75
C LEU A 231 -8.15 -9.80 18.58
N PHE A 232 -8.36 -9.32 17.35
CA PHE A 232 -9.26 -8.19 17.09
C PHE A 232 -10.71 -8.54 17.45
N ALA A 233 -11.15 -9.78 17.21
CA ALA A 233 -12.45 -10.25 17.65
C ALA A 233 -12.58 -10.26 19.18
N ILE A 234 -11.54 -10.66 19.92
CA ILE A 234 -11.50 -10.55 21.39
C ILE A 234 -11.58 -9.08 21.82
N LEU A 235 -10.78 -8.19 21.24
CA LEU A 235 -10.77 -6.76 21.58
C LEU A 235 -12.13 -6.10 21.30
N TYR A 236 -12.83 -6.56 20.26
CA TYR A 236 -14.19 -6.16 19.97
C TYR A 236 -15.17 -6.71 21.00
N TYR A 237 -15.11 -7.99 21.35
CA TYR A 237 -15.97 -8.57 22.40
C TYR A 237 -15.81 -7.85 23.75
N LEU A 238 -14.57 -7.47 24.11
CA LEU A 238 -14.26 -6.74 25.35
C LEU A 238 -14.69 -5.27 25.35
N GLY A 239 -15.17 -4.72 24.23
CA GLY A 239 -15.60 -3.32 24.17
C GLY A 239 -14.45 -2.32 23.95
N ILE A 240 -13.21 -2.78 23.77
CA ILE A 240 -12.03 -1.90 23.66
C ILE A 240 -12.05 -1.17 22.31
N MET A 241 -12.27 -1.91 21.23
CA MET A 241 -12.32 -1.35 19.88
C MET A 241 -13.44 -0.33 19.73
N GLN A 242 -14.61 -0.61 20.30
CA GLN A 242 -15.77 0.27 20.27
C GLN A 242 -15.47 1.62 20.92
N ARG A 243 -14.74 1.64 22.04
CA ARG A 243 -14.35 2.89 22.71
C ARG A 243 -13.42 3.73 21.83
N ILE A 244 -12.40 3.09 21.24
CA ILE A 244 -11.44 3.78 20.36
C ILE A 244 -12.15 4.34 19.13
N VAL A 245 -12.92 3.50 18.44
CA VAL A 245 -13.68 3.86 17.24
C VAL A 245 -14.69 4.98 17.55
N TYR A 246 -15.40 4.90 18.67
CA TYR A 246 -16.37 5.93 19.07
C TYR A 246 -15.69 7.28 19.30
N VAL A 247 -14.54 7.33 19.98
CA VAL A 247 -13.80 8.58 20.21
C VAL A 247 -13.31 9.18 18.89
N MET A 248 -12.74 8.36 17.99
CA MET A 248 -12.30 8.82 16.68
C MET A 248 -13.46 9.35 15.84
N ALA A 249 -14.57 8.61 15.82
CA ALA A 249 -15.79 9.03 15.13
C ALA A 249 -16.33 10.34 15.68
N LEU A 250 -16.35 10.52 17.01
CA LEU A 250 -16.81 11.74 17.65
C LEU A 250 -15.95 12.96 17.29
N ILE A 251 -14.62 12.80 17.24
CA ILE A 251 -13.70 13.86 16.82
C ILE A 251 -13.99 14.26 15.37
N MET A 252 -14.07 13.28 14.45
CA MET A 252 -14.35 13.55 13.03
C MET A 252 -15.73 14.15 12.84
N GLN A 253 -16.77 13.57 13.45
CA GLN A 253 -18.15 14.04 13.36
C GLN A 253 -18.29 15.50 13.84
N ARG A 254 -17.69 15.85 14.98
CA ARG A 254 -17.76 17.22 15.54
C ARG A 254 -17.01 18.25 14.69
N THR A 255 -15.82 17.89 14.24
CA THR A 255 -14.96 18.81 13.47
C THR A 255 -15.50 18.97 12.04
N MET A 256 -15.66 17.85 11.33
CA MET A 256 -16.00 17.76 9.92
C MET A 256 -17.50 17.89 9.62
N LYS A 257 -18.38 17.80 10.64
CA LYS A 257 -19.85 17.86 10.50
C LYS A 257 -20.45 16.81 9.56
N THR A 258 -19.80 15.66 9.46
CA THR A 258 -20.31 14.45 8.80
C THR A 258 -21.40 13.80 9.64
N SER A 259 -22.14 12.84 9.07
CA SER A 259 -23.12 12.06 9.82
C SER A 259 -22.44 11.12 10.80
N GLY A 260 -23.17 10.67 11.83
CA GLY A 260 -22.64 9.72 12.79
C GLY A 260 -22.26 8.39 12.17
N ALA A 261 -23.10 7.86 11.28
CA ALA A 261 -22.86 6.56 10.65
C ALA A 261 -21.59 6.56 9.78
N GLU A 262 -21.43 7.55 8.89
CA GLU A 262 -20.24 7.59 8.03
C GLU A 262 -18.96 7.89 8.82
N SER A 263 -19.05 8.70 9.89
CA SER A 263 -17.91 8.96 10.77
C SER A 263 -17.51 7.70 11.56
N LEU A 264 -18.49 6.92 12.02
CA LEU A 264 -18.25 5.68 12.76
C LEU A 264 -17.67 4.60 11.86
N SER A 265 -18.20 4.44 10.65
CA SER A 265 -17.67 3.50 9.67
C SER A 265 -16.25 3.86 9.24
N ASN A 266 -15.95 5.14 8.97
CA ASN A 266 -14.58 5.57 8.66
C ASN A 266 -13.62 5.41 9.84
N ALA A 267 -14.08 5.65 11.07
CA ALA A 267 -13.26 5.40 12.26
C ALA A 267 -12.98 3.90 12.45
N ALA A 268 -13.97 3.05 12.22
CA ALA A 268 -13.82 1.59 12.29
C ALA A 268 -12.85 1.06 11.22
N ASN A 269 -12.90 1.61 10.00
CA ASN A 269 -12.04 1.25 8.87
C ASN A 269 -10.54 1.42 9.15
N VAL A 270 -10.14 2.22 10.15
CA VAL A 270 -8.73 2.34 10.57
C VAL A 270 -8.18 1.00 11.08
N PHE A 271 -9.06 0.15 11.59
CA PHE A 271 -8.73 -1.10 12.28
C PHE A 271 -9.38 -2.33 11.65
N MET A 272 -10.54 -2.15 11.03
CA MET A 272 -11.37 -3.21 10.46
C MET A 272 -11.35 -3.13 8.93
N GLY A 273 -11.60 -4.26 8.28
CA GLY A 273 -11.69 -4.31 6.83
C GLY A 273 -12.92 -3.61 6.26
N GLN A 274 -12.89 -3.38 4.94
CA GLN A 274 -13.96 -2.72 4.19
C GLN A 274 -15.35 -3.40 4.26
N THR A 275 -15.41 -4.67 4.69
CA THR A 275 -16.65 -5.43 4.90
C THR A 275 -17.05 -5.53 6.38
N GLU A 276 -16.11 -5.35 7.29
CA GLU A 276 -16.31 -5.46 8.74
C GLU A 276 -16.71 -4.11 9.35
N ALA A 277 -16.04 -3.03 8.94
CA ALA A 277 -16.32 -1.69 9.45
C ALA A 277 -17.80 -1.26 9.25
N PRO A 278 -18.50 -1.60 8.15
CA PRO A 278 -19.93 -1.32 8.02
C PRO A 278 -20.83 -2.05 9.04
N LEU A 279 -20.37 -3.14 9.69
CA LEU A 279 -21.17 -3.84 10.70
C LEU A 279 -21.52 -2.95 11.89
N VAL A 280 -20.62 -2.05 12.28
CA VAL A 280 -20.83 -1.12 13.41
C VAL A 280 -21.97 -0.12 13.17
N ILE A 281 -22.41 0.00 11.91
CA ILE A 281 -23.50 0.86 11.45
C ILE A 281 -24.58 0.08 10.69
N ALA A 282 -24.60 -1.25 10.77
CA ALA A 282 -25.50 -2.10 9.98
C ALA A 282 -26.98 -1.65 9.99
N PRO A 283 -27.56 -1.19 11.12
CA PRO A 283 -28.94 -0.71 11.15
C PRO A 283 -29.22 0.50 10.25
N PHE A 284 -28.21 1.33 9.97
CA PHE A 284 -28.36 2.59 9.24
C PHE A 284 -28.12 2.45 7.72
N ILE A 285 -27.40 1.41 7.27
CA ILE A 285 -27.00 1.25 5.85
C ILE A 285 -28.21 1.28 4.91
N LYS A 286 -29.33 0.72 5.34
CA LYS A 286 -30.55 0.66 4.52
C LYS A 286 -31.11 2.04 4.20
N THR A 287 -30.99 3.01 5.11
CA THR A 287 -31.55 4.37 4.99
C THR A 287 -30.51 5.44 4.65
N MET A 288 -29.22 5.10 4.61
CA MET A 288 -28.15 6.03 4.26
C MET A 288 -28.36 6.73 2.92
N THR A 289 -27.98 7.99 2.83
CA THR A 289 -28.01 8.74 1.57
C THR A 289 -26.95 8.21 0.59
N MET A 290 -27.02 8.61 -0.68
CA MET A 290 -25.98 8.25 -1.65
C MET A 290 -24.60 8.84 -1.32
N SER A 291 -24.55 9.99 -0.64
CA SER A 291 -23.31 10.61 -0.18
C SER A 291 -22.68 9.79 0.95
N GLU A 292 -23.49 9.38 1.91
CA GLU A 292 -23.06 8.53 3.02
C GLU A 292 -22.59 7.16 2.53
N LEU A 293 -23.34 6.50 1.63
CA LEU A 293 -22.94 5.23 1.04
C LEU A 293 -21.60 5.34 0.30
N LEU A 294 -21.43 6.37 -0.54
CA LEU A 294 -20.16 6.55 -1.23
C LEU A 294 -19.02 6.78 -0.23
N THR A 295 -19.28 7.54 0.83
CA THR A 295 -18.26 7.88 1.83
C THR A 295 -17.77 6.65 2.59
N ILE A 296 -18.67 5.75 3.02
CA ILE A 296 -18.25 4.50 3.69
C ILE A 296 -17.51 3.55 2.75
N MET A 297 -17.89 3.54 1.47
CA MET A 297 -17.19 2.75 0.44
C MET A 297 -15.76 3.29 0.22
N ILE A 298 -15.61 4.62 0.12
CA ILE A 298 -14.30 5.28 0.03
C ILE A 298 -13.48 5.03 1.29
N GLY A 299 -14.09 5.12 2.47
CA GLY A 299 -13.45 4.81 3.75
C GLY A 299 -12.82 3.42 3.75
N GLY A 300 -13.59 2.40 3.35
CA GLY A 300 -13.09 1.03 3.27
C GLY A 300 -11.98 0.82 2.24
N MET A 301 -11.98 1.57 1.14
CA MET A 301 -10.90 1.49 0.14
C MET A 301 -9.67 2.33 0.49
N ALA A 302 -9.82 3.33 1.35
CA ALA A 302 -8.74 4.23 1.73
C ALA A 302 -7.86 3.66 2.85
N THR A 303 -8.32 2.64 3.57
CA THR A 303 -7.62 2.05 4.72
C THR A 303 -7.31 0.56 4.50
N VAL A 304 -6.60 -0.03 5.45
CA VAL A 304 -6.33 -1.48 5.52
C VAL A 304 -6.81 -2.02 6.87
N SER A 305 -7.18 -3.30 6.93
CA SER A 305 -7.57 -3.95 8.19
C SER A 305 -6.35 -4.30 9.04
N GLY A 306 -6.53 -4.41 10.35
CA GLY A 306 -5.47 -4.80 11.28
C GLY A 306 -4.86 -6.17 10.96
N GLY A 307 -5.68 -7.13 10.53
CA GLY A 307 -5.24 -8.47 10.13
C GLY A 307 -4.27 -8.46 8.95
N VAL A 308 -4.58 -7.67 7.90
CA VAL A 308 -3.72 -7.59 6.71
C VAL A 308 -2.54 -6.64 6.94
N LEU A 309 -2.69 -5.61 7.77
CA LEU A 309 -1.60 -4.74 8.20
C LEU A 309 -0.47 -5.54 8.87
N ALA A 310 -0.81 -6.53 9.70
CA ALA A 310 0.16 -7.44 10.28
C ALA A 310 0.92 -8.26 9.22
N ALA A 311 0.25 -8.68 8.15
CA ALA A 311 0.90 -9.36 7.03
C ALA A 311 1.92 -8.45 6.33
N TYR A 312 1.60 -7.16 6.14
CA TYR A 312 2.53 -6.18 5.57
C TYR A 312 3.75 -5.93 6.46
N ILE A 313 3.54 -5.87 7.78
CA ILE A 313 4.67 -5.80 8.74
C ILE A 313 5.52 -7.07 8.64
N GLY A 314 4.89 -8.24 8.50
CA GLY A 314 5.58 -9.51 8.24
C GLY A 314 6.39 -9.54 6.94
N LEU A 315 5.98 -8.74 5.94
CA LEU A 315 6.75 -8.48 4.72
C LEU A 315 7.92 -7.50 4.93
N GLY A 316 8.14 -6.98 6.13
CA GLY A 316 9.21 -6.02 6.43
C GLY A 316 8.85 -4.57 6.05
N ILE A 317 7.56 -4.27 5.87
CA ILE A 317 7.09 -2.90 5.68
C ILE A 317 7.03 -2.19 7.03
N ASP A 318 7.42 -0.92 7.06
CA ASP A 318 7.53 -0.15 8.30
C ASP A 318 6.16 -0.03 9.02
N PRO A 319 6.03 -0.54 10.27
CA PRO A 319 4.76 -0.54 11.00
C PRO A 319 4.29 0.87 11.35
N VAL A 320 5.21 1.83 11.58
CA VAL A 320 4.86 3.21 11.90
C VAL A 320 4.16 3.84 10.70
N PHE A 321 4.71 3.67 9.49
CA PHE A 321 4.10 4.21 8.27
C PHE A 321 2.74 3.59 7.96
N LEU A 322 2.58 2.27 8.15
CA LEU A 322 1.29 1.59 7.96
C LEU A 322 0.21 2.07 8.95
N LEU A 323 0.55 2.13 10.25
CA LEU A 323 -0.39 2.56 11.28
C LEU A 323 -0.82 4.01 11.09
N THR A 324 0.16 4.90 10.87
CA THR A 324 -0.12 6.32 10.63
C THR A 324 -0.91 6.53 9.34
N GLY A 325 -0.59 5.79 8.28
CA GLY A 325 -1.30 5.86 7.01
C GLY A 325 -2.77 5.50 7.16
N SER A 326 -3.07 4.43 7.89
CA SER A 326 -4.45 4.02 8.17
C SER A 326 -5.23 5.09 8.96
N VAL A 327 -4.62 5.67 10.01
CA VAL A 327 -5.25 6.73 10.82
C VAL A 327 -5.49 8.01 10.00
N MET A 328 -4.51 8.43 9.20
CA MET A 328 -4.62 9.63 8.35
C MET A 328 -5.64 9.45 7.21
N ALA A 329 -5.80 8.23 6.71
CA ALA A 329 -6.75 7.93 5.64
C ALA A 329 -8.23 8.08 6.05
N ALA A 330 -8.57 8.01 7.34
CA ALA A 330 -9.96 8.19 7.81
C ALA A 330 -10.52 9.61 7.57
N PRO A 331 -9.85 10.71 7.98
CA PRO A 331 -10.28 12.05 7.59
C PRO A 331 -10.08 12.34 6.09
N ALA A 332 -9.07 11.72 5.44
CA ALA A 332 -8.87 11.86 4.00
C ALA A 332 -10.07 11.31 3.21
N SER A 333 -10.57 10.13 3.58
CA SER A 333 -11.72 9.50 2.93
C SER A 333 -13.03 10.28 3.13
N LEU A 334 -13.26 10.87 4.31
CA LEU A 334 -14.40 11.76 4.54
C LEU A 334 -14.32 13.01 3.65
N LEU A 335 -13.14 13.63 3.56
CA LEU A 335 -12.89 14.76 2.67
C LEU A 335 -13.20 14.41 1.21
N ILE A 336 -12.61 13.33 0.71
CA ILE A 336 -12.73 12.94 -0.69
C ILE A 336 -14.17 12.51 -1.01
N GLY A 337 -14.81 11.75 -0.11
CA GLY A 337 -16.20 11.34 -0.26
C GLY A 337 -17.15 12.52 -0.35
N LYS A 338 -17.01 13.49 0.56
CA LYS A 338 -17.85 14.70 0.56
C LYS A 338 -17.53 15.68 -0.55
N MET A 339 -16.34 15.66 -1.15
CA MET A 339 -16.08 16.41 -2.39
C MET A 339 -16.66 15.71 -3.62
N LEU A 340 -16.51 14.39 -3.72
CA LEU A 340 -16.91 13.61 -4.88
C LEU A 340 -18.44 13.47 -4.99
N TYR A 341 -19.11 13.39 -3.84
CA TYR A 341 -20.57 13.35 -3.76
C TYR A 341 -21.05 14.11 -2.52
N PRO A 342 -21.17 15.45 -2.60
CA PRO A 342 -21.64 16.25 -1.47
C PRO A 342 -23.05 15.86 -1.02
N GLU A 343 -23.30 16.04 0.27
CA GLU A 343 -24.58 15.70 0.90
C GLU A 343 -25.71 16.61 0.37
N LYS A 344 -26.82 16.00 -0.05
CA LYS A 344 -28.01 16.72 -0.54
C LYS A 344 -29.24 16.48 0.31
N GLU A 345 -29.24 15.35 1.02
CA GLU A 345 -30.36 14.84 1.80
C GLU A 345 -30.05 15.00 3.28
N THR A 346 -31.07 14.85 4.13
CA THR A 346 -30.90 14.85 5.58
C THR A 346 -30.63 13.43 6.05
N SER A 347 -29.46 13.20 6.64
CA SER A 347 -29.11 11.90 7.24
C SER A 347 -29.87 11.65 8.54
N ASP A 348 -30.35 10.43 8.72
CA ASP A 348 -30.97 9.94 9.97
C ASP A 348 -30.02 10.00 11.18
N THR A 349 -28.70 10.00 10.92
CA THR A 349 -27.65 10.04 11.96
C THR A 349 -26.93 11.39 12.01
N ALA A 350 -27.49 12.42 11.39
CA ALA A 350 -26.94 13.77 11.44
C ALA A 350 -26.78 14.22 12.90
N GLY A 351 -25.57 14.67 13.26
CA GLY A 351 -25.27 15.18 14.60
C GLY A 351 -25.20 14.14 15.72
N THR A 352 -25.46 12.86 15.46
CA THR A 352 -25.51 11.82 16.51
C THR A 352 -24.66 10.62 16.15
N VAL A 353 -23.66 10.30 16.99
CA VAL A 353 -22.88 9.07 16.87
C VAL A 353 -23.54 8.01 17.73
N ARG A 354 -24.17 7.01 17.09
CA ARG A 354 -24.77 5.86 17.77
C ARG A 354 -24.06 4.60 17.31
N LEU A 355 -23.31 3.98 18.21
CA LEU A 355 -22.64 2.72 17.92
C LEU A 355 -23.63 1.58 18.15
N SER A 356 -23.83 0.74 17.14
CA SER A 356 -24.58 -0.50 17.29
C SER A 356 -23.61 -1.60 17.73
N THR A 357 -23.76 -2.07 18.97
CA THR A 357 -23.08 -3.29 19.43
C THR A 357 -24.02 -4.47 19.23
N GLU A 358 -23.96 -5.13 18.09
CA GLU A 358 -24.47 -6.51 18.04
C GLU A 358 -23.53 -7.39 18.87
N LYS A 359 -24.11 -8.12 19.83
CA LYS A 359 -23.37 -9.17 20.54
C LYS A 359 -23.32 -10.39 19.63
N LEU A 360 -22.24 -10.50 18.88
CA LEU A 360 -22.02 -11.61 17.96
C LEU A 360 -21.62 -12.90 18.69
N ASP A 361 -21.05 -12.79 19.89
CA ASP A 361 -20.42 -13.91 20.60
C ASP A 361 -21.00 -14.07 22.01
N ALA A 362 -21.07 -15.32 22.48
CA ALA A 362 -21.52 -15.67 23.82
C ALA A 362 -20.47 -15.37 24.91
N ASN A 363 -19.18 -15.52 24.59
CA ASN A 363 -18.07 -15.30 25.50
C ASN A 363 -16.75 -15.01 24.75
N ILE A 364 -15.67 -14.74 25.50
CA ILE A 364 -14.35 -14.41 24.93
C ILE A 364 -13.80 -15.54 24.05
N ILE A 365 -14.04 -16.79 24.42
CA ILE A 365 -13.54 -17.96 23.67
C ILE A 365 -14.30 -18.11 22.36
N ASP A 366 -15.61 -17.86 22.38
CA ASP A 366 -16.45 -17.81 21.19
C ASP A 366 -15.97 -16.71 20.23
N ALA A 367 -15.72 -15.50 20.74
CA ALA A 367 -15.16 -14.39 19.96
C ALA A 367 -13.79 -14.74 19.34
N ALA A 368 -12.91 -15.36 20.12
CA ALA A 368 -11.60 -15.81 19.65
C ALA A 368 -11.74 -16.86 18.52
N SER A 369 -12.67 -17.81 18.68
CA SER A 369 -12.92 -18.90 17.72
C SER A 369 -13.52 -18.37 16.43
N ARG A 370 -14.51 -17.47 16.51
CA ARG A 370 -15.09 -16.79 15.34
C ARG A 370 -14.02 -15.98 14.61
N GLY A 371 -13.26 -15.17 15.32
CA GLY A 371 -12.18 -14.36 14.73
C GLY A 371 -11.09 -15.21 14.06
N ALA A 372 -10.75 -16.37 14.63
CA ALA A 372 -9.84 -17.32 13.99
C ALA A 372 -10.44 -17.91 12.70
N GLY A 373 -11.73 -18.25 12.68
CA GLY A 373 -12.43 -18.73 11.47
C GLY A 373 -12.47 -17.67 10.36
N GLU A 374 -12.81 -16.43 10.70
CA GLU A 374 -12.77 -15.28 9.78
C GLU A 374 -11.35 -15.04 9.26
N GLY A 375 -10.35 -15.07 10.15
CA GLY A 375 -8.94 -14.93 9.80
C GLY A 375 -8.43 -16.04 8.88
N MET A 376 -8.87 -17.29 9.09
CA MET A 376 -8.53 -18.43 8.22
C MET A 376 -9.08 -18.23 6.81
N GLN A 377 -10.35 -17.83 6.69
CA GLN A 377 -10.95 -17.53 5.39
C GLN A 377 -10.20 -16.41 4.68
N LEU A 378 -9.85 -15.35 5.42
CA LEU A 378 -9.05 -14.25 4.89
C LEU A 378 -7.67 -14.73 4.41
N ALA A 379 -6.97 -15.53 5.21
CA ALA A 379 -5.65 -16.07 4.86
C ALA A 379 -5.70 -16.94 3.58
N ILE A 380 -6.67 -17.85 3.47
CA ILE A 380 -6.85 -18.68 2.28
C ILE A 380 -7.20 -17.83 1.06
N ASN A 381 -8.07 -16.83 1.21
CA ASN A 381 -8.41 -15.90 0.13
C ASN A 381 -7.18 -15.14 -0.36
N VAL A 382 -6.32 -14.65 0.55
CA VAL A 382 -5.07 -13.97 0.21
C VAL A 382 -4.13 -14.93 -0.54
N ALA A 383 -3.94 -16.15 -0.04
CA ALA A 383 -3.10 -17.14 -0.70
C ALA A 383 -3.58 -17.48 -2.12
N ALA A 384 -4.87 -17.79 -2.28
CA ALA A 384 -5.48 -18.10 -3.57
C ALA A 384 -5.37 -16.93 -4.54
N MET A 385 -5.61 -15.70 -4.06
CA MET A 385 -5.51 -14.48 -4.84
C MET A 385 -4.08 -14.23 -5.35
N LEU A 386 -3.05 -14.42 -4.51
CA LEU A 386 -1.66 -14.25 -4.94
C LEU A 386 -1.25 -15.31 -5.96
N ILE A 387 -1.62 -16.57 -5.76
CA ILE A 387 -1.35 -17.64 -6.72
C ILE A 387 -1.94 -17.26 -8.09
N ALA A 388 -3.22 -16.86 -8.12
CA ALA A 388 -3.90 -16.51 -9.36
C ALA A 388 -3.29 -15.26 -10.03
N PHE A 389 -3.12 -14.15 -9.29
CA PHE A 389 -2.67 -12.91 -9.91
C PHE A 389 -1.20 -12.90 -10.28
N ILE A 390 -0.32 -13.55 -9.52
CA ILE A 390 1.10 -13.67 -9.91
C ILE A 390 1.22 -14.49 -11.21
N ALA A 391 0.47 -15.59 -11.33
CA ALA A 391 0.42 -16.38 -12.56
C ALA A 391 -0.14 -15.58 -13.75
N LEU A 392 -1.21 -14.80 -13.54
CA LEU A 392 -1.78 -13.92 -14.58
C LEU A 392 -0.81 -12.81 -14.99
N ILE A 393 -0.09 -12.19 -14.05
CA ILE A 393 0.96 -11.21 -14.37
C ILE A 393 2.05 -11.86 -15.22
N ALA A 394 2.53 -13.05 -14.83
CA ALA A 394 3.55 -13.76 -15.59
C ALA A 394 3.08 -14.07 -17.02
N LEU A 395 1.82 -14.50 -17.19
CA LEU A 395 1.22 -14.73 -18.50
C LEU A 395 1.16 -13.44 -19.33
N VAL A 396 0.67 -12.33 -18.75
CA VAL A 396 0.58 -11.04 -19.44
C VAL A 396 1.98 -10.53 -19.81
N ASN A 397 2.95 -10.62 -18.90
CA ASN A 397 4.34 -10.24 -19.16
C ASN A 397 4.96 -11.08 -20.28
N ALA A 398 4.69 -12.39 -20.34
CA ALA A 398 5.16 -13.22 -21.43
C ALA A 398 4.58 -12.79 -22.79
N ILE A 399 3.30 -12.45 -22.84
CA ILE A 399 2.64 -11.95 -24.05
C ILE A 399 3.20 -10.58 -24.46
N LEU A 400 3.39 -9.67 -23.50
CA LEU A 400 3.94 -8.33 -23.74
C LEU A 400 5.41 -8.41 -24.19
N SER A 401 6.21 -9.26 -23.55
CA SER A 401 7.62 -9.44 -23.91
C SER A 401 7.75 -10.06 -25.30
N TRP A 402 6.91 -11.04 -25.65
CA TRP A 402 6.84 -11.59 -27.02
C TRP A 402 6.50 -10.50 -28.05
N PHE A 403 5.48 -9.69 -27.77
CA PHE A 403 5.12 -8.57 -28.64
C PHE A 403 6.24 -7.53 -28.75
N GLY A 404 6.85 -7.15 -27.62
CA GLY A 404 7.96 -6.21 -27.56
C GLY A 404 9.21 -6.70 -28.31
N GLY A 405 9.44 -8.01 -28.33
CA GLY A 405 10.47 -8.64 -29.16
C GLY A 405 10.20 -8.48 -30.66
N ILE A 406 8.96 -8.70 -31.11
CA ILE A 406 8.58 -8.57 -32.53
C ILE A 406 8.71 -7.13 -33.03
N VAL A 407 8.33 -6.15 -32.20
CA VAL A 407 8.34 -4.72 -32.58
C VAL A 407 9.71 -4.08 -32.34
N GLY A 408 10.70 -4.82 -31.82
CA GLY A 408 12.05 -4.32 -31.53
C GLY A 408 12.14 -3.45 -30.25
N LEU A 409 11.05 -3.32 -29.50
CA LEU A 409 10.99 -2.56 -28.24
C LEU A 409 11.94 -3.14 -27.17
N ASN A 410 12.02 -4.47 -27.04
CA ASN A 410 12.88 -5.09 -26.03
C ASN A 410 14.37 -4.80 -26.28
N GLN A 411 14.78 -4.84 -27.56
CA GLN A 411 16.15 -4.53 -27.98
C GLN A 411 16.48 -3.05 -27.76
N TYR A 412 15.54 -2.16 -28.06
CA TYR A 412 15.72 -0.72 -27.87
C TYR A 412 15.82 -0.35 -26.39
N MET A 413 14.95 -0.90 -25.54
CA MET A 413 14.93 -0.57 -24.11
C MET A 413 16.00 -1.30 -23.30
N GLY A 414 16.69 -2.29 -23.88
CA GLY A 414 17.63 -3.16 -23.17
C GLY A 414 17.00 -4.00 -22.06
N ARG A 415 15.67 -4.18 -22.10
CA ARG A 415 14.86 -4.92 -21.11
C ARG A 415 13.55 -5.37 -21.74
N ASP A 416 12.94 -6.41 -21.16
CA ASP A 416 11.66 -6.90 -21.62
C ASP A 416 10.53 -5.88 -21.42
N PHE A 417 9.67 -5.73 -22.43
CA PHE A 417 8.43 -5.00 -22.32
C PHE A 417 7.44 -5.77 -21.47
N ASP A 418 7.10 -5.25 -20.29
CA ASP A 418 6.26 -5.92 -19.31
C ASP A 418 5.15 -5.01 -18.77
N LEU A 419 4.24 -5.60 -17.98
CA LEU A 419 3.12 -4.87 -17.39
C LEU A 419 3.60 -3.80 -16.39
N GLY A 420 4.73 -4.07 -15.71
CA GLY A 420 5.33 -3.15 -14.75
C GLY A 420 5.79 -1.84 -15.40
N LEU A 421 6.35 -1.91 -16.62
CA LEU A 421 6.71 -0.75 -17.43
C LEU A 421 5.50 0.11 -17.76
N ILE A 422 4.42 -0.53 -18.21
CA ILE A 422 3.18 0.17 -18.57
C ILE A 422 2.66 0.93 -17.35
N PHE A 423 2.54 0.26 -16.20
CA PHE A 423 2.14 0.90 -14.95
C PHE A 423 3.11 2.01 -14.53
N GLY A 424 4.41 1.75 -14.63
CA GLY A 424 5.46 2.70 -14.31
C GLY A 424 5.33 4.01 -15.05
N TYR A 425 5.19 3.97 -16.37
CA TYR A 425 5.03 5.19 -17.17
C TYR A 425 3.66 5.85 -17.02
N VAL A 426 2.58 5.07 -16.88
CA VAL A 426 1.23 5.62 -16.69
C VAL A 426 1.12 6.40 -15.37
N PHE A 427 1.74 5.89 -14.30
CA PHE A 427 1.64 6.50 -12.96
C PHE A 427 2.86 7.34 -12.56
N ALA A 428 3.95 7.37 -13.36
CA ALA A 428 5.11 8.22 -13.11
C ALA A 428 4.75 9.71 -12.92
N PRO A 429 3.85 10.33 -13.73
CA PRO A 429 3.46 11.72 -13.51
C PRO A 429 2.80 11.94 -12.14
N LEU A 430 1.96 10.99 -11.71
CA LEU A 430 1.35 11.04 -10.38
C LEU A 430 2.41 10.90 -9.29
N ALA A 431 3.30 9.91 -9.40
CA ALA A 431 4.39 9.72 -8.44
C ALA A 431 5.26 10.98 -8.32
N TYR A 432 5.61 11.61 -9.45
CA TYR A 432 6.40 12.83 -9.47
C TYR A 432 5.72 13.99 -8.74
N VAL A 433 4.44 14.26 -9.01
CA VAL A 433 3.72 15.36 -8.34
C VAL A 433 3.44 15.08 -6.87
N MET A 434 3.44 13.82 -6.44
CA MET A 434 3.42 13.44 -5.02
C MET A 434 4.77 13.71 -4.31
N GLY A 435 5.80 14.10 -5.06
CA GLY A 435 7.13 14.44 -4.57
C GLY A 435 8.13 13.30 -4.61
N VAL A 436 7.88 12.24 -5.41
CA VAL A 436 8.86 11.18 -5.65
C VAL A 436 9.99 11.72 -6.55
N PRO A 437 11.27 11.52 -6.19
CA PRO A 437 12.42 11.81 -7.05
C PRO A 437 12.27 11.19 -8.45
N TRP A 438 12.62 11.93 -9.50
CA TRP A 438 12.42 11.50 -10.89
C TRP A 438 12.93 10.08 -11.18
N ALA A 439 14.13 9.74 -10.68
CA ALA A 439 14.76 8.43 -10.85
C ALA A 439 13.93 7.25 -10.31
N ASP A 440 13.05 7.51 -9.32
CA ASP A 440 12.23 6.51 -8.66
C ASP A 440 10.80 6.46 -9.21
N THR A 441 10.39 7.45 -10.02
CA THR A 441 8.98 7.64 -10.44
C THR A 441 8.42 6.45 -11.19
N VAL A 442 9.19 5.82 -12.09
CA VAL A 442 8.74 4.65 -12.86
C VAL A 442 8.55 3.44 -11.94
N LYS A 443 9.46 3.21 -10.98
CA LYS A 443 9.35 2.10 -10.03
C LYS A 443 8.17 2.29 -9.07
N VAL A 444 7.97 3.52 -8.59
CA VAL A 444 6.81 3.84 -7.73
C VAL A 444 5.50 3.81 -8.53
N GLY A 445 5.51 4.26 -9.79
CA GLY A 445 4.35 4.18 -10.67
C GLY A 445 3.91 2.74 -10.93
N ASP A 446 4.87 1.82 -11.07
CA ASP A 446 4.61 0.39 -11.18
C ASP A 446 3.90 -0.16 -9.93
N LEU A 447 4.36 0.22 -8.74
CA LEU A 447 3.68 -0.13 -7.49
C LEU A 447 2.24 0.41 -7.44
N PHE A 448 2.00 1.64 -7.92
CA PHE A 448 0.65 2.23 -7.96
C PHE A 448 -0.28 1.50 -8.93
N GLY A 449 0.20 1.17 -10.13
CA GLY A 449 -0.59 0.41 -11.10
C GLY A 449 -0.84 -1.02 -10.63
N THR A 450 0.17 -1.67 -10.05
CA THR A 450 0.04 -2.99 -9.42
C THR A 450 -1.03 -2.97 -8.34
N LYS A 451 -1.02 -1.95 -7.46
CA LYS A 451 -2.04 -1.76 -6.44
C LYS A 451 -3.44 -1.65 -7.05
N LEU A 452 -3.62 -0.73 -7.99
CA LEU A 452 -4.94 -0.37 -8.52
C LEU A 452 -5.57 -1.51 -9.31
N VAL A 453 -4.78 -2.18 -10.15
CA VAL A 453 -5.26 -3.23 -11.06
C VAL A 453 -5.44 -4.56 -10.34
N LEU A 454 -4.51 -4.90 -9.45
CA LEU A 454 -4.52 -6.17 -8.73
C LEU A 454 -4.98 -5.94 -7.30
N ASN A 455 -4.04 -5.60 -6.43
CA ASN A 455 -4.27 -5.23 -5.03
C ASN A 455 -2.97 -4.72 -4.41
N GLU A 456 -3.11 -4.10 -3.25
CA GLU A 456 -2.02 -3.58 -2.45
C GLU A 456 -1.12 -4.67 -1.84
N PHE A 457 -1.61 -5.90 -1.66
CA PHE A 457 -0.80 -7.01 -1.17
C PHE A 457 0.31 -7.39 -2.17
N VAL A 458 -0.03 -7.52 -3.45
CA VAL A 458 0.94 -7.78 -4.54
C VAL A 458 1.91 -6.60 -4.67
N ALA A 459 1.42 -5.37 -4.52
CA ALA A 459 2.28 -4.18 -4.56
C ALA A 459 3.27 -4.14 -3.37
N TYR A 460 2.82 -4.43 -2.16
CA TYR A 460 3.69 -4.55 -0.99
C TYR A 460 4.68 -5.69 -1.10
N LEU A 461 4.27 -6.83 -1.66
CA LEU A 461 5.16 -7.94 -1.94
C LEU A 461 6.27 -7.54 -2.92
N LYS A 462 5.91 -6.82 -3.98
CA LYS A 462 6.87 -6.30 -4.95
C LYS A 462 7.83 -5.28 -4.31
N MET A 463 7.32 -4.44 -3.41
CA MET A 463 8.13 -3.48 -2.66
C MET A 463 9.06 -4.14 -1.64
N SER A 464 8.56 -5.15 -0.93
CA SER A 464 9.17 -5.79 0.23
C SER A 464 10.60 -6.30 -0.03
N PRO A 465 11.52 -6.14 0.95
CA PRO A 465 12.86 -6.75 0.89
C PRO A 465 12.84 -8.28 0.89
N LEU A 466 11.73 -8.90 1.30
CA LEU A 466 11.52 -10.36 1.27
C LEU A 466 10.92 -10.83 -0.05
N GLY A 467 10.41 -9.91 -0.86
CA GLY A 467 9.85 -10.15 -2.18
C GLY A 467 10.65 -9.41 -3.24
N GLY A 468 9.99 -8.60 -4.07
CA GLY A 468 10.61 -7.99 -5.26
C GLY A 468 11.79 -7.04 -4.97
N ASN A 469 12.01 -6.68 -3.70
CA ASN A 469 13.10 -5.84 -3.22
C ASN A 469 13.22 -4.51 -3.97
N VAL A 470 12.09 -3.97 -4.46
CA VAL A 470 12.06 -2.63 -5.07
C VAL A 470 12.46 -1.59 -4.02
N GLN A 471 12.10 -1.78 -2.74
CA GLN A 471 12.49 -0.91 -1.64
C GLN A 471 14.01 -0.71 -1.55
N GLY A 472 14.83 -1.75 -1.78
CA GLY A 472 16.29 -1.64 -1.75
C GLY A 472 16.88 -0.78 -2.88
N GLN A 473 16.07 -0.41 -3.86
CA GLN A 473 16.45 0.40 -5.01
C GLN A 473 15.82 1.80 -5.02
N LEU A 474 15.10 2.15 -3.96
CA LEU A 474 14.36 3.41 -3.81
C LEU A 474 15.04 4.29 -2.77
N GLN A 475 14.94 5.60 -2.98
CA GLN A 475 15.36 6.57 -1.97
C GLN A 475 14.43 6.52 -0.74
N PRO A 476 14.91 6.83 0.48
CA PRO A 476 14.09 6.78 1.70
C PRO A 476 12.75 7.53 1.61
N ARG A 477 12.76 8.68 0.93
CA ARG A 477 11.56 9.48 0.65
C ARG A 477 10.55 8.73 -0.22
N SER A 478 11.02 8.05 -1.26
CA SER A 478 10.18 7.26 -2.17
C SER A 478 9.58 6.06 -1.46
N ILE A 479 10.34 5.42 -0.56
CA ILE A 479 9.83 4.32 0.29
C ILE A 479 8.71 4.83 1.18
N LEU A 480 8.87 6.00 1.82
CA LEU A 480 7.81 6.63 2.61
C LEU A 480 6.56 6.89 1.76
N ILE A 481 6.70 7.60 0.64
CA ILE A 481 5.55 7.97 -0.20
C ILE A 481 4.85 6.71 -0.73
N ALA A 482 5.60 5.72 -1.22
CA ALA A 482 5.05 4.46 -1.69
C ALA A 482 4.31 3.72 -0.57
N THR A 483 4.89 3.64 0.64
CA THR A 483 4.23 2.96 1.77
C THR A 483 2.87 3.59 2.10
N TYR A 484 2.80 4.92 2.24
CA TYR A 484 1.51 5.58 2.51
C TYR A 484 0.52 5.44 1.34
N ALA A 485 1.01 5.53 0.10
CA ALA A 485 0.17 5.47 -1.08
C ALA A 485 -0.37 4.05 -1.32
N LEU A 486 0.37 3.01 -0.93
CA LEU A 486 -0.05 1.61 -1.00
C LEU A 486 -0.99 1.21 0.14
N CYS A 487 -1.00 1.96 1.26
CA CYS A 487 -1.80 1.67 2.46
C CYS A 487 -3.31 1.92 2.28
N GLY A 488 -3.97 1.14 1.43
CA GLY A 488 -5.43 1.08 1.34
C GLY A 488 -5.93 0.06 0.32
N PHE A 489 -7.14 -0.46 0.52
CA PHE A 489 -7.77 -1.47 -0.34
C PHE A 489 -8.29 -0.96 -1.70
N ALA A 490 -7.91 0.24 -2.15
CA ALA A 490 -8.39 0.81 -3.42
C ALA A 490 -7.85 0.05 -4.65
N ASN A 491 -8.62 -0.93 -5.12
CA ASN A 491 -8.38 -1.71 -6.34
C ASN A 491 -9.73 -2.18 -6.96
N PHE A 492 -9.70 -2.69 -8.20
CA PHE A 492 -10.95 -3.12 -8.87
C PHE A 492 -11.67 -4.28 -8.16
N SER A 493 -10.93 -5.21 -7.53
CA SER A 493 -11.51 -6.35 -6.81
C SER A 493 -12.31 -5.90 -5.58
N SER A 494 -11.87 -4.82 -4.92
CA SER A 494 -12.54 -4.23 -3.76
C SER A 494 -13.94 -3.71 -4.06
N ILE A 495 -14.24 -3.32 -5.31
CA ILE A 495 -15.61 -2.99 -5.72
C ILE A 495 -16.52 -4.21 -5.54
N GLY A 496 -16.08 -5.38 -6.00
CA GLY A 496 -16.82 -6.63 -5.85
C GLY A 496 -16.99 -7.02 -4.38
N ILE A 497 -15.91 -6.89 -3.60
CA ILE A 497 -15.91 -7.17 -2.16
C ILE A 497 -16.92 -6.30 -1.42
N GLN A 498 -16.98 -4.99 -1.70
CA GLN A 498 -17.94 -4.10 -1.04
C GLN A 498 -19.38 -4.32 -1.49
N ILE A 499 -19.61 -4.60 -2.79
CA ILE A 499 -20.95 -4.96 -3.28
C ILE A 499 -21.45 -6.24 -2.60
N GLY A 500 -20.59 -7.22 -2.40
CA GLY A 500 -20.91 -8.47 -1.69
C GLY A 500 -21.12 -8.25 -0.19
N GLY A 501 -20.14 -7.65 0.49
CA GLY A 501 -20.15 -7.46 1.94
C GLY A 501 -21.22 -6.46 2.40
N ILE A 502 -21.16 -5.21 1.93
CA ILE A 502 -22.14 -4.17 2.30
C ILE A 502 -23.52 -4.52 1.74
N GLY A 503 -23.58 -5.07 0.53
CA GLY A 503 -24.84 -5.52 -0.06
C GLY A 503 -25.47 -6.70 0.67
N GLY A 504 -24.71 -7.51 1.40
CA GLY A 504 -25.24 -8.54 2.31
C GLY A 504 -25.99 -7.92 3.50
N LEU A 505 -25.54 -6.78 4.00
CA LEU A 505 -26.17 -6.05 5.11
C LEU A 505 -27.41 -5.27 4.68
N ALA A 506 -27.41 -4.76 3.45
CA ALA A 506 -28.53 -4.05 2.84
C ALA A 506 -28.78 -4.50 1.39
N PRO A 507 -29.45 -5.66 1.18
CA PRO A 507 -29.69 -6.21 -0.16
C PRO A 507 -30.39 -5.24 -1.11
N ASN A 508 -31.28 -4.40 -0.59
CA ASN A 508 -31.98 -3.36 -1.34
C ASN A 508 -31.06 -2.25 -1.89
N ARG A 509 -29.87 -2.07 -1.31
CA ARG A 509 -28.88 -1.06 -1.71
C ARG A 509 -27.78 -1.61 -2.61
N ARG A 510 -27.78 -2.91 -2.92
CA ARG A 510 -26.75 -3.54 -3.76
C ARG A 510 -26.57 -2.85 -5.12
N SER A 511 -27.68 -2.38 -5.71
CA SER A 511 -27.63 -1.67 -7.00
C SER A 511 -26.99 -0.27 -6.89
N ASP A 512 -27.15 0.40 -5.74
CA ASP A 512 -26.53 1.69 -5.47
C ASP A 512 -25.02 1.54 -5.28
N LEU A 513 -24.59 0.55 -4.50
CA LEU A 513 -23.18 0.21 -4.30
C LEU A 513 -22.48 -0.06 -5.65
N ALA A 514 -23.12 -0.84 -6.53
CA ALA A 514 -22.58 -1.12 -7.86
C ALA A 514 -22.45 0.13 -8.73
N ARG A 515 -23.39 1.09 -8.65
CA ARG A 515 -23.31 2.37 -9.35
C ARG A 515 -22.21 3.28 -8.81
N LEU A 516 -21.94 3.21 -7.51
CA LEU A 516 -20.93 4.00 -6.83
C LEU A 516 -19.52 3.42 -6.91
N GLY A 517 -19.36 2.12 -7.20
CA GLY A 517 -18.09 1.39 -7.13
C GLY A 517 -16.88 2.07 -7.78
N LEU A 518 -17.00 2.54 -9.03
CA LEU A 518 -15.88 3.21 -9.70
C LEU A 518 -15.53 4.58 -9.07
N ARG A 519 -16.53 5.29 -8.53
CA ARG A 519 -16.30 6.54 -7.79
C ARG A 519 -15.65 6.24 -6.44
N ALA A 520 -16.06 5.17 -5.78
CA ALA A 520 -15.44 4.73 -4.53
C ALA A 520 -13.97 4.37 -4.74
N LEU A 521 -13.66 3.64 -5.82
CA LEU A 521 -12.29 3.29 -6.19
C LEU A 521 -11.42 4.54 -6.41
N LEU A 522 -11.90 5.49 -7.23
CA LEU A 522 -11.20 6.75 -7.45
C LEU A 522 -10.97 7.49 -6.12
N GLY A 523 -12.01 7.59 -5.29
CA GLY A 523 -11.95 8.29 -4.02
C GLY A 523 -10.97 7.65 -3.03
N GLY A 524 -11.00 6.32 -2.90
CA GLY A 524 -10.08 5.58 -2.01
C GLY A 524 -8.63 5.69 -2.47
N PHE A 525 -8.37 5.55 -3.78
CA PHE A 525 -7.04 5.67 -4.34
C PHE A 525 -6.46 7.07 -4.12
N VAL A 526 -7.23 8.12 -4.44
CA VAL A 526 -6.82 9.51 -4.21
C VAL A 526 -6.66 9.81 -2.73
N ALA A 527 -7.49 9.26 -1.83
CA ALA A 527 -7.32 9.45 -0.39
C ALA A 527 -5.96 8.92 0.09
N THR A 528 -5.54 7.73 -0.36
CA THR A 528 -4.20 7.20 -0.02
C THR A 528 -3.07 8.02 -0.63
N CYS A 529 -3.22 8.51 -1.87
CA CYS A 529 -2.23 9.39 -2.50
C CYS A 529 -2.13 10.75 -1.81
N LEU A 530 -3.26 11.29 -1.32
CA LEU A 530 -3.31 12.54 -0.56
C LEU A 530 -2.55 12.41 0.75
N THR A 531 -2.83 11.35 1.52
CA THR A 531 -2.10 10.99 2.75
C THR A 531 -0.59 10.89 2.48
N ALA A 532 -0.20 10.17 1.42
CA ALA A 532 1.20 10.00 1.05
C ALA A 532 1.90 11.30 0.65
N THR A 533 1.20 12.18 -0.06
CA THR A 533 1.75 13.48 -0.48
C THR A 533 1.94 14.40 0.73
N ILE A 534 0.99 14.42 1.67
CA ILE A 534 1.13 15.16 2.93
C ILE A 534 2.33 14.63 3.73
N ALA A 535 2.47 13.31 3.86
CA ALA A 535 3.63 12.70 4.52
C ALA A 535 4.94 13.06 3.81
N GLY A 536 4.96 13.07 2.47
CA GLY A 536 6.10 13.50 1.67
C GLY A 536 6.43 14.99 1.82
N ILE A 537 5.45 15.89 1.96
CA ILE A 537 5.73 17.31 2.23
C ILE A 537 6.36 17.47 3.63
N LEU A 538 5.91 16.63 4.57
CA LEU A 538 6.27 16.71 6.00
C LEU A 538 7.46 15.84 6.41
N SER A 539 8.06 15.05 5.51
CA SER A 539 9.35 14.37 5.75
C SER A 539 10.47 15.37 6.00
#